data_AF-A0A399ENA5-F1
#
_entry.id   AF-A0A399ENA5-F1
#
_cell.length_a   1.000
_cell.length_b   1.000
_cell.length_c   1.000
_cell.angle_alpha   90.00
_cell.angle_beta   90.00
_cell.angle_gamma   90.00
#
_symmetry.space_group_name_H-M   'P 1'
#
loop_
_entity.id
_entity.type
_entity.pdbx_description
1 polymer ?
#
loop_
_entity_poly.entity_id
_entity_poly.type
_entity_poly.pdbx_seq_one_letter_code
_entity_poly.pdbx_strand_id
1 'polypeptide(L)'
;MRDALPNTSFIGFTGTPIEKADANTRAVFGDYISIYDIQRAVVDGATVPIYYESRLAKLALDESERPRIDPDFEEATEGEEVERKERFKSKWAQLEAVVGAEKLLHLIAQDPVGVMENPGR
;
A
#
# COMPACT_ATOMS: atom_id res chain seq x y z
N MET A 1 -10.39 -22.32 -26.80
CA MET A 1 -9.03 -22.64 -27.32
C MET A 1 -8.75 -24.14 -27.25
N ARG A 2 -8.95 -24.79 -26.09
CA ARG A 2 -8.86 -26.27 -25.98
C ARG A 2 -9.87 -27.00 -26.88
N ASP A 3 -11.10 -26.50 -26.96
CA ASP A 3 -12.13 -27.06 -27.85
C ASP A 3 -11.84 -26.87 -29.34
N ALA A 4 -11.02 -25.87 -29.67
CA ALA A 4 -10.66 -25.56 -31.05
C ALA A 4 -9.39 -26.31 -31.52
N LEU A 5 -8.57 -26.81 -30.59
CA LEU A 5 -7.27 -27.43 -30.87
C LEU A 5 -7.02 -28.64 -29.94
N PRO A 6 -7.79 -29.73 -30.09
CA PRO A 6 -7.83 -30.84 -29.12
C PRO A 6 -6.54 -31.66 -29.03
N ASN A 7 -5.73 -31.69 -30.10
CA ASN A 7 -4.51 -32.50 -30.18
C ASN A 7 -3.23 -31.69 -29.94
N THR A 8 -3.33 -30.50 -29.35
CA THR A 8 -2.19 -29.60 -29.17
C THR A 8 -1.67 -29.63 -27.74
N SER A 9 -0.34 -29.57 -27.61
CA SER A 9 0.30 -29.41 -26.31
C SER A 9 0.29 -27.93 -25.90
N PHE A 10 -0.07 -27.66 -24.65
CA PHE A 10 -0.08 -26.31 -24.09
C PHE A 10 1.10 -26.14 -23.13
N ILE A 11 2.01 -25.21 -23.45
CA ILE A 11 3.16 -24.86 -22.60
C ILE A 11 2.98 -23.42 -22.13
N GLY A 12 3.03 -23.21 -20.82
CA GLY A 12 2.93 -21.90 -20.19
C GLY A 12 4.23 -21.54 -19.46
N PHE A 13 4.68 -20.30 -19.61
CA PHE A 13 5.78 -19.72 -18.83
C PHE A 13 5.20 -18.69 -17.87
N THR A 14 5.56 -18.78 -16.60
CA THR A 14 5.16 -17.78 -15.60
C THR A 14 6.25 -17.63 -14.55
N GLY A 15 6.55 -16.39 -14.16
CA GLY A 15 7.40 -16.10 -13.01
C GLY A 15 6.64 -16.11 -11.68
N THR A 16 5.31 -16.09 -11.72
CA THR A 16 4.43 -16.04 -10.54
C THR A 16 3.25 -16.98 -10.76
N PRO A 17 3.42 -18.30 -10.55
CA PRO A 17 2.29 -19.22 -10.64
C PRO A 17 1.23 -18.87 -9.59
N ILE A 18 -0.03 -19.00 -9.97
CA ILE A 18 -1.16 -18.71 -9.09
C ILE A 18 -1.80 -20.02 -8.61
N GLU A 19 -2.06 -20.07 -7.31
CA GLU A 19 -2.77 -21.15 -6.63
C GLU A 19 -3.90 -20.55 -5.78
N LYS A 20 -4.87 -19.91 -6.44
CA LYS A 20 -6.08 -19.38 -5.81
C LYS A 20 -7.27 -20.29 -6.11
N ALA A 21 -8.30 -20.26 -5.26
CA ALA A 21 -9.50 -21.10 -5.40
C ALA A 21 -10.13 -21.00 -6.82
N ASP A 22 -10.13 -19.80 -7.41
CA ASP A 22 -10.72 -19.54 -8.73
C ASP A 22 -9.72 -19.58 -9.89
N ALA A 23 -8.42 -19.71 -9.61
CA ALA A 23 -7.38 -19.67 -10.63
C ALA A 23 -6.14 -20.46 -10.22
N ASN A 24 -5.91 -21.58 -10.91
CA ASN A 24 -4.81 -22.49 -10.64
C ASN A 24 -4.00 -22.74 -11.92
N THR A 25 -2.75 -22.26 -11.95
CA THR A 25 -1.86 -22.43 -13.11
C THR A 25 -1.62 -23.90 -13.43
N ARG A 26 -1.44 -24.77 -12.43
CA ARG A 26 -1.19 -26.20 -12.64
C ARG A 26 -2.42 -26.93 -13.16
N ALA A 27 -3.62 -26.54 -12.71
CA ALA A 27 -4.85 -27.13 -13.23
C ALA A 27 -5.03 -26.84 -14.74
N VAL A 28 -4.48 -25.73 -15.24
CA VAL A 28 -4.58 -25.33 -16.65
C VAL A 28 -3.44 -25.90 -17.51
N PHE A 29 -2.22 -25.98 -16.99
CA PHE A 29 -1.03 -26.34 -17.78
C PHE A 29 -0.40 -27.69 -17.42
N GLY A 30 -0.86 -28.33 -16.35
CA GLY A 30 -0.26 -29.55 -15.81
C GLY A 30 0.93 -29.28 -14.89
N ASP A 31 1.77 -30.29 -14.73
CA ASP A 31 2.94 -30.24 -13.87
C ASP A 31 4.05 -29.35 -14.43
N TYR A 32 4.92 -28.88 -13.54
CA TYR A 32 6.09 -28.11 -13.94
C TYR A 32 7.09 -28.99 -14.70
N ILE A 33 7.45 -28.54 -15.91
CA ILE A 33 8.54 -29.13 -16.69
C ILE A 33 9.90 -28.73 -16.09
N SER A 34 10.01 -27.48 -15.64
CA SER A 34 11.21 -26.93 -15.00
C SER A 34 10.82 -25.73 -14.12
N ILE A 35 11.58 -25.49 -13.07
CA ILE A 35 11.44 -24.34 -12.18
C ILE A 35 12.79 -23.64 -12.11
N TYR A 36 12.80 -22.34 -12.41
CA TYR A 36 13.94 -21.45 -12.20
C TYR A 36 13.46 -20.32 -11.30
N ASP A 37 13.74 -20.44 -10.00
CA ASP A 37 13.29 -19.48 -9.01
C ASP A 37 14.22 -18.25 -8.93
N ILE A 38 13.74 -17.23 -8.23
CA ILE A 38 14.48 -15.99 -8.03
C ILE A 38 15.75 -16.17 -7.19
N GLN A 39 15.80 -17.17 -6.29
CA GLN A 39 16.98 -17.41 -5.47
C GLN A 39 18.14 -17.91 -6.34
N ARG A 40 17.86 -18.87 -7.22
CA ARG A 40 18.81 -19.37 -8.21
C ARG A 40 19.23 -18.28 -9.19
N ALA A 41 18.28 -17.45 -9.64
CA ALA A 41 18.59 -16.31 -10.50
C ALA A 41 19.59 -15.32 -9.86
N VAL A 42 19.48 -15.09 -8.54
CA VAL A 42 20.44 -14.26 -7.80
C VAL A 42 21.80 -14.95 -7.66
N VAL A 43 21.82 -16.25 -7.33
CA VAL A 43 23.08 -17.02 -7.18
C VAL A 43 23.86 -17.10 -8.49
N ASP A 44 23.16 -17.29 -9.61
CA ASP A 44 23.77 -17.37 -10.94
C ASP A 44 24.16 -15.97 -11.48
N GLY A 45 23.82 -14.89 -10.77
CA GLY A 45 24.06 -13.51 -11.20
C GLY A 45 23.15 -13.04 -12.35
N ALA A 46 22.08 -13.78 -12.66
CA ALA A 46 21.08 -13.40 -13.65
C ALA A 46 20.18 -12.26 -13.17
N THR A 47 20.02 -12.09 -11.86
CA THR A 47 19.31 -10.97 -11.23
C THR A 47 20.09 -10.37 -10.07
N VAL A 48 19.82 -9.11 -9.74
CA VAL A 48 20.38 -8.46 -8.54
C VAL A 48 19.53 -8.82 -7.30
N PRO A 49 20.12 -8.89 -6.09
CA PRO A 49 19.37 -9.05 -4.85
C PRO A 49 18.36 -7.92 -4.63
N ILE A 50 17.18 -8.25 -4.10
CA ILE A 50 16.16 -7.29 -3.69
C ILE A 50 16.15 -7.23 -2.17
N TYR A 51 16.34 -6.04 -1.61
CA TYR A 51 16.23 -5.76 -0.18
C TYR A 51 14.87 -5.12 0.09
N TYR A 52 14.07 -5.74 0.97
CA TYR A 52 12.77 -5.21 1.36
C TYR A 52 12.84 -4.69 2.80
N GLU A 53 12.60 -3.39 2.96
CA GLU A 53 12.42 -2.77 4.26
C GLU A 53 10.94 -2.45 4.46
N SER A 54 10.29 -3.16 5.39
CA SER A 54 8.93 -2.82 5.80
C SER A 54 8.96 -1.60 6.70
N ARG A 55 8.62 -0.43 6.14
CA ARG A 55 8.35 0.77 6.92
C ARG A 55 6.84 0.83 7.16
N LEU A 56 6.39 0.02 8.10
CA LEU A 56 5.13 0.28 8.81
C LEU A 56 5.35 1.61 9.51
N ALA A 57 5.02 2.69 8.81
CA ALA A 57 5.09 4.02 9.35
C ALA A 57 4.43 3.94 10.72
N LYS A 58 5.16 4.31 11.79
CA LYS A 58 4.61 4.53 13.13
C LYS A 58 3.72 5.77 13.05
N LEU A 59 2.64 5.59 12.32
CA LEU A 59 1.73 6.60 11.82
C LEU A 59 0.33 6.18 12.22
N ALA A 60 0.24 5.67 13.44
CA ALA A 60 -0.84 6.11 14.28
C ALA A 60 -0.64 7.63 14.40
N LEU A 61 -1.46 8.41 13.66
CA LEU A 61 -1.78 9.75 14.12
C LEU A 61 -2.08 9.58 15.62
N ASP A 62 -1.29 10.24 16.44
CA ASP A 62 -1.42 10.17 17.89
C ASP A 62 -2.89 10.47 18.23
N GLU A 63 -3.48 9.89 19.29
CA GLU A 63 -4.92 10.12 19.56
C GLU A 63 -5.25 11.61 19.84
N SER A 64 -4.21 12.42 20.05
CA SER A 64 -4.22 13.89 20.09
C SER A 64 -4.30 14.57 18.71
N GLU A 65 -3.87 13.91 17.62
CA GLU A 65 -3.94 14.40 16.23
C GLU A 65 -5.20 13.89 15.49
N ARG A 66 -6.07 13.10 16.15
CA ARG A 66 -7.43 12.86 15.63
C ARG A 66 -8.17 14.19 15.57
N PRO A 67 -9.05 14.43 14.57
CA PRO A 67 -9.81 15.67 14.48
C PRO A 67 -10.54 15.91 15.79
N ARG A 68 -10.13 16.94 16.52
CA ARG A 68 -10.71 17.35 17.80
C ARG A 68 -11.19 18.75 17.57
N ILE A 69 -12.47 18.97 17.82
CA ILE A 69 -13.02 20.31 17.75
C ILE A 69 -12.30 21.14 18.82
N ASP A 70 -11.47 22.08 18.37
CA ASP A 70 -10.71 22.97 19.24
C ASP A 70 -11.67 23.79 20.12
N PRO A 71 -11.39 23.99 21.42
CA PRO A 71 -12.15 24.94 22.24
C PRO A 71 -12.30 26.33 21.60
N ASP A 72 -11.33 26.80 20.81
CA ASP A 72 -11.42 28.06 20.06
C ASP A 72 -12.55 28.03 19.01
N PHE A 73 -12.85 26.86 18.44
CA PHE A 73 -13.97 26.67 17.51
C PHE A 73 -15.32 26.68 18.26
N GLU A 74 -15.38 26.09 19.45
CA GLU A 74 -16.61 26.11 20.28
C GLU A 74 -16.96 27.55 20.69
N GLU A 75 -15.97 28.35 21.09
CA GLU A 75 -16.11 29.78 21.39
C GLU A 75 -16.53 30.58 20.14
N ALA A 76 -15.87 30.35 19.00
CA ALA A 76 -16.22 31.02 17.74
C ALA A 76 -17.63 30.68 17.21
N THR A 77 -18.23 29.58 17.68
CA THR A 77 -19.55 29.10 17.24
C THR A 77 -20.61 29.13 18.34
N GLU A 78 -20.34 29.73 19.51
CA GLU A 78 -21.27 29.81 20.64
C GLU A 78 -22.61 30.51 20.31
N GLY A 79 -22.60 31.45 19.35
CA GLY A 79 -23.77 32.23 18.94
C GLY A 79 -24.54 31.70 17.72
N GLU A 80 -24.11 30.58 17.13
CA GLU A 80 -24.70 30.05 15.90
C GLU A 80 -25.80 29.02 16.18
N GLU A 81 -26.76 28.90 15.25
CA GLU A 81 -27.83 27.92 15.34
C GLU A 81 -27.27 26.49 15.32
N VAL A 82 -27.87 25.58 16.10
CA VAL A 82 -27.40 24.19 16.31
C VAL A 82 -27.11 23.47 14.99
N GLU A 83 -28.00 23.60 14.00
CA GLU A 83 -27.85 22.93 12.70
C GLU A 83 -26.67 23.50 11.89
N ARG A 84 -26.37 24.79 12.04
CA ARG A 84 -25.23 25.45 11.39
C ARG A 84 -23.92 25.14 12.10
N LYS A 85 -23.94 25.06 13.44
CA LYS A 85 -22.79 24.65 14.27
C LYS A 85 -22.32 23.24 13.91
N GLU A 86 -23.24 22.29 13.74
CA GLU A 86 -22.92 20.92 13.29
C GLU A 86 -22.28 20.86 11.89
N ARG A 87 -22.74 21.72 10.96
CA ARG A 87 -22.12 21.84 9.63
C ARG A 87 -20.70 22.39 9.70
N PHE A 88 -20.46 23.38 10.56
CA PHE A 88 -19.11 23.92 10.75
C PHE A 88 -18.18 22.91 11.41
N LYS A 89 -18.65 22.13 12.39
CA LYS A 89 -17.88 21.03 13.01
C LYS A 89 -17.37 20.04 11.98
N SER A 90 -18.25 19.61 11.09
CA SER A 90 -17.92 18.67 10.02
C SER A 90 -16.86 19.22 9.05
N LYS A 91 -16.98 20.50 8.66
CA LYS A 91 -16.00 21.16 7.79
C LYS A 91 -14.66 21.39 8.48
N TRP A 92 -14.68 21.73 9.76
CA TRP A 92 -13.48 21.96 10.56
C TRP A 92 -12.69 20.67 10.75
N ALA A 93 -13.37 19.58 11.13
CA ALA A 93 -12.76 18.26 11.25
C ALA A 93 -12.14 17.76 9.92
N GLN A 94 -12.77 18.08 8.78
CA GLN A 94 -12.21 17.79 7.45
C GLN A 94 -10.94 18.61 7.19
N LEU A 95 -10.92 19.90 7.55
CA LEU A 95 -9.75 20.75 7.37
C LEU A 95 -8.57 20.26 8.22
N GLU A 96 -8.80 19.92 9.48
CA GLU A 96 -7.77 19.34 10.36
C GLU A 96 -7.23 18.02 9.81
N ALA A 97 -8.09 17.15 9.31
CA ALA A 97 -7.67 15.90 8.68
C ALA A 97 -6.78 16.14 7.45
N VAL A 98 -7.06 17.18 6.66
CA VAL A 98 -6.23 17.57 5.51
C VAL A 98 -4.87 18.11 5.96
N VAL A 99 -4.82 18.94 7.00
CA VAL A 99 -3.55 19.46 7.56
C VAL A 99 -2.71 18.33 8.16
N GLY A 100 -3.33 17.38 8.86
CA GLY A 100 -2.67 16.16 9.35
C GLY A 100 -2.10 15.31 8.21
N ALA A 101 -2.80 15.23 7.08
CA ALA A 101 -2.33 14.54 5.89
C ALA A 101 -1.10 15.23 5.26
N GLU A 102 -1.01 16.56 5.30
CA GLU A 102 0.15 17.29 4.83
C GLU A 102 1.41 16.99 5.67
N LYS A 103 1.29 16.96 7.01
CA LYS A 103 2.38 16.54 7.91
C LYS A 103 2.84 15.11 7.59
N LEU A 104 1.89 14.21 7.37
CA LEU A 104 2.14 12.83 6.99
C LEU A 104 2.95 12.74 5.69
N LEU A 105 2.53 13.46 4.66
CA LEU A 105 3.24 13.49 3.37
C LEU A 105 4.69 13.98 3.54
N HIS A 106 4.91 15.01 4.35
CA HIS A 106 6.26 15.50 4.63
C HIS A 106 7.13 14.46 5.36
N LEU A 107 6.57 13.75 6.34
CA LEU A 107 7.30 12.70 7.06
C LEU A 107 7.68 11.54 6.13
N ILE A 108 6.75 11.10 5.28
CA ILE A 108 7.03 10.06 4.27
C ILE A 108 8.07 10.55 3.27
N ALA A 109 8.03 11.82 2.85
CA ALA A 109 8.96 12.37 1.87
C ALA A 109 10.40 12.48 2.40
N GLN A 110 10.60 12.69 3.71
CA GLN A 110 11.92 12.74 4.33
C GLN A 110 12.59 11.36 4.41
N ASP A 111 11.79 10.30 4.46
CA ASP A 111 12.28 8.93 4.67
C ASP A 111 13.19 8.43 3.54
N PRO A 112 12.82 8.53 2.24
CA PRO A 112 13.72 8.20 1.13
C PRO A 112 15.02 9.01 1.14
N VAL A 113 14.97 10.29 1.53
CA VAL A 113 16.16 11.15 1.58
C VAL A 113 17.15 10.63 2.61
N GLY A 114 16.68 10.26 3.80
CA GLY A 114 17.53 9.67 4.84
C GLY A 114 18.18 8.34 4.42
N VAL A 115 17.47 7.51 3.65
CA VAL A 115 18.01 6.25 3.13
C VAL A 115 19.11 6.49 2.09
N MET A 116 18.90 7.45 1.19
CA MET A 116 19.89 7.80 0.17
C MET A 116 21.17 8.38 0.76
N GLU A 117 21.06 9.16 1.85
CA GLU A 117 22.22 9.74 2.55
C GLU A 117 23.00 8.71 3.39
N ASN A 118 22.35 7.63 3.85
CA ASN A 118 23.01 6.60 4.67
C ASN A 118 22.50 5.18 4.37
N PRO A 119 22.92 4.58 3.24
CA PRO A 119 22.48 3.26 2.82
C PRO A 119 23.11 2.18 3.73
N GLY A 120 22.32 1.59 4.64
CA GLY A 120 22.75 0.46 5.48
C GLY A 120 22.30 0.48 6.94
N ARG A 121 21.25 1.25 7.26
CA ARG A 121 20.68 1.35 8.61
C ARG A 121 19.45 0.47 8.78
#